data_AF-Q44036-F1
#
_entry.id   AF-Q44036-F1
#
_cell.length_a   1.000
_cell.length_b   1.000
_cell.length_c   1.000
_cell.angle_alpha   90.00
_cell.angle_beta   90.00
_cell.angle_gamma   90.00
#
_symmetry.space_group_name_H-M   'P 1'
#
loop_
_entity.id
_entity.type
_entity.pdbx_description
1 polymer ?
#
loop_
_entity_poly.entity_id
_entity_poly.type
_entity_poly.pdbx_seq_one_letter_code
_entity_poly.pdbx_strand_id
1 'polypeptide(L)' 'MNRLAKLLPPGNITLDVSVTSKKRVFEQAGLLFENNHGVARAIVTDNLFARESLGS' A
#
# COMPACT_ATOMS: atom_id res chain seq x y z
N MET A 1 -10.10 3.64 -21.28
CA MET A 1 -9.88 3.28 -19.86
C MET A 1 -9.08 2.00 -19.80
N ASN A 2 -7.92 1.98 -19.13
CA ASN A 2 -7.07 0.79 -19.01
C ASN A 2 -7.46 -0.06 -17.79
N ARG A 3 -6.77 -1.19 -17.59
CA ARG A 3 -7.05 -2.10 -16.44
C ARG A 3 -6.78 -1.45 -15.08
N LEU A 4 -5.87 -0.48 -15.01
CA LEU A 4 -5.56 0.24 -13.77
C LEU A 4 -6.72 1.12 -13.31
N ALA A 5 -7.51 1.68 -14.23
CA ALA A 5 -8.63 2.55 -13.88
C ALA A 5 -9.66 1.88 -12.96
N LYS A 6 -9.77 0.53 -12.98
CA LYS A 6 -10.65 -0.23 -12.08
C LYS A 6 -10.02 -0.50 -10.70
N LEU A 7 -8.69 -0.48 -10.60
CA LEU A 7 -7.92 -0.86 -9.41
C LEU A 7 -7.41 0.34 -8.61
N LEU A 8 -7.29 1.49 -9.27
CA LEU A 8 -6.69 2.71 -8.71
C LEU A 8 -7.71 3.87 -8.71
N PRO A 9 -8.81 3.78 -7.93
CA PRO A 9 -9.69 4.92 -7.72
C PRO A 9 -8.94 6.04 -7.00
N PRO A 10 -9.40 7.31 -7.09
CA PRO A 10 -8.77 8.44 -6.42
C PRO A 10 -8.53 8.25 -4.92
N GLY A 11 -9.40 7.50 -4.22
CA GLY A 11 -9.23 7.18 -2.80
C GLY A 11 -8.00 6.32 -2.47
N ASN A 12 -7.41 5.64 -3.46
CA ASN A 12 -6.17 4.88 -3.32
C ASN A 12 -4.92 5.71 -3.71
N ILE A 13 -5.08 7.00 -3.99
CA ILE A 13 -3.97 7.88 -4.39
C ILE A 13 -3.64 8.80 -3.22
N THR A 14 -2.38 8.80 -2.81
CA THR A 14 -1.87 9.70 -1.77
C THR A 14 -0.63 10.39 -2.30
N LEU A 15 -0.63 11.72 -2.23
CA LEU A 15 0.47 12.58 -2.65
C LEU A 15 1.18 13.12 -1.43
N ASP A 16 2.43 13.55 -1.61
CA ASP A 16 3.22 14.24 -0.58
C ASP A 16 3.34 13.44 0.74
N VAL A 17 3.40 12.11 0.64
CA VAL A 17 3.55 11.21 1.78
C VAL A 17 4.93 11.40 2.41
N SER A 18 4.98 12.09 3.55
CA SER A 18 6.21 12.31 4.30
C SER A 18 6.55 11.09 5.17
N VAL A 19 7.50 10.28 4.70
CA VAL A 19 7.97 9.07 5.39
C VAL A 19 9.48 8.94 5.31
N THR A 20 10.07 8.43 6.39
CA THR A 20 11.52 8.38 6.57
C THR A 20 12.16 7.05 6.20
N SER A 21 11.37 6.03 5.85
CA SER A 21 11.88 4.70 5.49
C SER A 21 10.91 3.90 4.63
N LYS A 22 11.44 2.90 3.92
CA LYS A 22 10.66 1.94 3.12
C LYS A 22 9.58 1.23 3.96
N LYS A 23 9.92 0.86 5.20
CA LYS A 23 8.96 0.26 6.14
C LYS A 23 7.74 1.17 6.36
N ARG A 24 7.97 2.48 6.56
CA ARG A 24 6.88 3.45 6.74
C ARG A 24 6.02 3.59 5.49
N VAL A 25 6.58 3.44 4.29
CA VAL A 25 5.78 3.40 3.04
C VAL A 25 4.84 2.19 3.04
N PHE A 26 5.31 1.00 3.42
CA PHE A 26 4.47 -0.21 3.47
C PHE A 26 3.37 -0.11 4.53
N GLU A 27 3.66 0.50 5.67
CA GLU A 27 2.64 0.78 6.69
C GLU A 27 1.56 1.74 6.17
N GLN A 28 1.93 2.77 5.40
CA GLN A 28 0.98 3.68 4.75
C GLN A 28 0.13 2.96 3.69
N ALA A 29 0.74 2.05 2.90
CA ALA A 29 -0.02 1.21 1.99
C ALA A 29 -1.02 0.33 2.77
N GLY A 30 -0.59 -0.29 3.87
CA GLY A 30 -1.48 -1.07 4.74
C GLY A 30 -2.70 -0.29 5.24
N LEU A 31 -2.51 0.97 5.64
CA LEU A 31 -3.61 1.87 6.02
C LEU A 31 -4.61 2.11 4.88
N LEU A 32 -4.11 2.37 3.67
CA LEU A 32 -4.98 2.56 2.50
C LEU A 32 -5.81 1.31 2.19
N PHE A 33 -5.18 0.13 2.26
CA PHE A 33 -5.89 -1.13 2.03
C PHE A 33 -6.93 -1.44 3.10
N GLU A 34 -6.64 -1.13 4.36
CA GLU A 34 -7.60 -1.31 5.44
C GLU A 34 -8.80 -0.38 5.29
N ASN A 35 -8.55 0.91 5.05
CA ASN A 35 -9.60 1.92 4.93
C ASN A 35 -10.51 1.69 3.71
N ASN A 36 -9.94 1.26 2.57
CA ASN A 36 -10.68 1.22 1.31
C ASN A 36 -11.15 -0.19 0.91
N HIS A 37 -10.54 -1.24 1.47
CA HIS A 37 -10.83 -2.64 1.10
C HIS A 37 -11.06 -3.58 2.30
N GLY A 38 -10.96 -3.09 3.54
CA GLY A 38 -11.22 -3.89 4.75
C GLY A 38 -10.17 -4.97 5.05
N VAL A 39 -9.01 -4.92 4.38
CA VAL A 39 -7.91 -5.86 4.62
C VAL A 39 -7.05 -5.34 5.76
N ALA A 40 -6.82 -6.17 6.79
CA ALA A 40 -6.04 -5.75 7.95
C ALA A 40 -4.64 -5.22 7.53
N ARG A 41 -4.30 -4.02 8.00
CA ARG A 41 -3.05 -3.32 7.62
C ARG A 41 -1.79 -4.13 7.91
N ALA A 42 -1.81 -4.94 8.97
CA ALA A 42 -0.69 -5.80 9.37
C ALA A 42 -0.42 -6.86 8.30
N ILE A 43 -1.47 -7.54 7.82
CA ILE A 43 -1.37 -8.55 6.76
C ILE A 43 -0.77 -7.93 5.50
N VAL A 44 -1.21 -6.74 5.11
CA VAL A 44 -0.69 -6.05 3.92
C VAL A 44 0.78 -5.68 4.10
N THR A 45 1.13 -5.06 5.23
CA THR A 45 2.50 -4.63 5.53
C THR A 45 3.46 -5.81 5.55
N ASP A 46 3.08 -6.91 6.22
CA ASP A 46 3.90 -8.11 6.36
C ASP A 46 4.11 -8.80 5.01
N ASN A 47 3.06 -8.92 4.18
CA ASN A 47 3.19 -9.53 2.86
C ASN A 47 4.04 -8.67 1.89
N LEU A 48 3.88 -7.35 1.93
CA LEU A 48 4.72 -6.44 1.14
C LEU A 48 6.18 -6.55 1.56
N PHE A 49 6.45 -6.57 2.87
CA PHE A 49 7.80 -6.71 3.39
C PHE A 49 8.41 -8.09 3.06
N ALA A 50 7.64 -9.16 3.20
CA ALA A 50 8.07 -10.52 2.86
C ALA A 50 8.44 -10.62 1.38
N ARG A 51 7.61 -10.08 0.48
CA ARG A 51 7.91 -10.08 -0.96
C ARG A 51 9.14 -9.23 -1.28
N GLU A 52 9.28 -8.05 -0.68
CA GLU A 52 10.43 -7.17 -0.90
C GLU A 52 11.75 -7.84 -0.45
N SER A 53 11.71 -8.63 0.62
CA SER A 53 12.91 -9.32 1.15
C SER A 53 13.51 -10.35 0.19
N LEU A 54 12.75 -10.80 -0.82
CA LEU A 54 13.24 -11.70 -1.88
C LEU A 54 14.10 -10.99 -2.93
N GLY A 55 14.21 -9.66 -2.86
CA GLY A 55 14.94 -8.85 -3.82
C GLY A 55 14.02 -7.84 -4.52
N SER A 56 14.57 -6.63 -4.70
CA SER A 56 13.99 -5.52 -5.44
C SER A 56 14.23 -5.64 -6.93
#